data_AF-A0A9D7HPS4-F1
#
_entry.id   AF-A0A9D7HPS4-F1
#
_cell.length_a   1.000
_cell.length_b   1.000
_cell.length_c   1.000
_cell.angle_alpha   90.00
_cell.angle_beta   90.00
_cell.angle_gamma   90.00
#
_symmetry.space_group_name_H-M   'P 1'
#
loop_
_entity.id
_entity.type
_entity.pdbx_description
1 polymer ?
#
loop_
_entity_poly.entity_id
_entity_poly.type
_entity_poly.pdbx_seq_one_letter_code
_entity_poly.pdbx_strand_id
1 'polypeptide(L)'
;MPFDSLYVAMPESSELGAALKRNIRAASPGTRVTDTAQEAQAVLAPLAETREKIILSLNAAGRVREYQLKQRFGFHVHDGKGTDIVAPAEIVITRDITFNDADILAKEAEETLIYRDMQNDLVQQILRRLQAAKAVAAKG
;
A
#
# COMPACT_ATOMS: atom_id res chain seq x y z
N MET A 1 10.39 -12.46 -7.79
CA MET A 1 10.72 -11.02 -7.95
C MET A 1 12.13 -10.95 -8.50
N PRO A 2 12.59 -9.81 -9.06
CA PRO A 2 13.93 -9.71 -9.66
C PRO A 2 15.07 -9.57 -8.62
N PHE A 3 14.82 -9.93 -7.36
CA PHE A 3 15.77 -9.89 -6.25
C PHE A 3 15.50 -11.06 -5.31
N ASP A 4 16.56 -11.55 -4.68
CA ASP A 4 16.58 -12.74 -3.82
C ASP A 4 16.13 -12.42 -2.40
N SER A 5 16.37 -11.20 -1.92
CA SER A 5 15.91 -10.76 -0.60
C SER A 5 15.41 -9.31 -0.60
N LEU A 6 14.35 -9.07 0.16
CA LEU A 6 13.69 -7.77 0.25
C LEU A 6 13.38 -7.44 1.71
N TYR A 7 13.75 -6.23 2.13
CA TYR A 7 13.27 -5.63 3.37
C TYR A 7 12.11 -4.68 3.06
N VAL A 8 11.06 -4.71 3.89
CA VAL A 8 9.94 -3.76 3.83
C VAL A 8 10.13 -2.78 4.98
N ALA A 9 10.60 -1.56 4.67
CA ALA A 9 10.94 -0.54 5.65
C ALA A 9 9.71 0.21 6.18
N MET A 10 8.78 -0.55 6.76
CA MET A 10 7.57 -0.04 7.40
C MET A 10 7.58 -0.43 8.88
N PRO A 11 6.92 0.35 9.77
CA PRO A 11 6.78 -0.02 11.18
C PRO A 11 6.15 -1.40 11.33
N GLU A 12 6.56 -2.18 12.35
CA GLU A 12 5.99 -3.50 12.61
C GLU A 12 4.49 -3.44 12.96
N SER A 13 4.00 -2.30 13.44
CA SER A 13 2.57 -2.03 13.67
C SER A 13 1.78 -1.71 12.40
N SER A 14 2.43 -1.57 11.24
CA SER A 14 1.76 -1.23 9.99
C SER A 14 0.98 -2.42 9.44
N GLU A 15 -0.34 -2.26 9.29
CA GLU A 15 -1.21 -3.25 8.65
C GLU A 15 -0.83 -3.47 7.17
N LEU A 16 -0.53 -2.37 6.46
CA LEU A 16 -0.05 -2.41 5.08
C LEU A 16 1.31 -3.14 4.99
N GLY A 17 2.24 -2.85 5.90
CA GLY A 17 3.53 -3.53 5.97
C GLY A 17 3.38 -5.05 6.18
N ALA A 18 2.55 -5.46 7.15
CA ALA A 18 2.25 -6.86 7.39
C ALA A 18 1.57 -7.54 6.18
N ALA A 19 0.63 -6.85 5.53
CA ALA A 19 -0.03 -7.34 4.33
C ALA A 19 0.94 -7.49 3.15
N LEU A 20 1.85 -6.53 2.95
CA LEU A 20 2.91 -6.60 1.94
C LEU A 20 3.82 -7.79 2.19
N LYS A 21 4.41 -7.91 3.40
CA LYS A 21 5.31 -9.03 3.77
C LYS A 21 4.65 -10.38 3.47
N ARG A 22 3.36 -10.56 3.84
CA ARG A 22 2.60 -11.79 3.57
C ARG A 22 2.40 -12.05 2.08
N ASN A 23 1.97 -11.04 1.32
CA ASN A 23 1.68 -11.20 -0.10
C ASN A 23 2.95 -11.39 -0.94
N ILE A 24 4.07 -10.77 -0.56
CA ILE A 24 5.37 -10.97 -1.21
C ILE A 24 5.83 -12.43 -1.08
N ARG A 25 5.75 -12.98 0.14
CA ARG A 25 6.08 -14.40 0.40
C ARG A 25 5.21 -15.35 -0.44
N ALA A 26 3.92 -15.05 -0.57
CA ALA A 26 3.00 -15.86 -1.35
C ALA A 26 3.23 -15.75 -2.87
N ALA A 27 3.42 -14.54 -3.38
CA ALA A 27 3.57 -14.27 -4.81
C ALA A 27 4.98 -14.57 -5.35
N SER A 28 5.98 -14.67 -4.47
CA SER A 28 7.38 -14.90 -4.85
C SER A 28 8.11 -15.77 -3.83
N PRO A 29 7.89 -17.11 -3.84
CA PRO A 29 8.51 -18.02 -2.88
C PRO A 29 10.05 -17.99 -2.87
N GLY A 30 10.68 -17.61 -4.00
CA GLY A 30 12.14 -17.45 -4.09
C GLY A 30 12.69 -16.14 -3.50
N THR A 31 11.83 -15.20 -3.10
CA THR A 31 12.27 -13.93 -2.51
C THR A 31 12.12 -13.99 -1.00
N ARG A 32 13.25 -13.96 -0.29
CA ARG A 32 13.28 -13.92 1.18
C ARG A 32 12.91 -12.52 1.69
N VAL A 33 11.82 -12.42 2.45
CA VAL A 33 11.51 -11.20 3.20
C VAL A 33 12.32 -11.18 4.48
N THR A 34 13.21 -10.20 4.63
CA THR A 34 14.15 -10.08 5.75
C THR A 34 13.60 -9.26 6.90
N ASP A 35 14.20 -9.41 8.08
CA ASP A 35 13.83 -8.65 9.28
C ASP A 35 14.56 -7.31 9.38
N THR A 36 15.73 -7.20 8.74
CA THR A 36 16.55 -5.98 8.71
C THR A 36 16.92 -5.57 7.29
N ALA A 37 17.20 -4.29 7.09
CA ALA A 37 17.65 -3.75 5.80
C ALA A 37 19.03 -4.30 5.40
N GLN A 38 19.91 -4.55 6.38
CA GLN A 38 21.29 -5.01 6.17
C GLN A 38 21.36 -6.42 5.56
N GLU A 39 20.34 -7.25 5.79
CA GLU A 39 20.24 -8.59 5.24
C GLU A 39 19.61 -8.64 3.83
N ALA A 40 19.11 -7.51 3.34
CA ALA A 40 18.34 -7.47 2.11
C ALA A 40 19.16 -6.97 0.92
N GLN A 41 18.91 -7.57 -0.25
CA GLN A 41 19.42 -7.08 -1.53
C GLN A 41 18.66 -5.81 -1.97
N ALA A 42 17.37 -5.74 -1.65
CA ALA A 42 16.50 -4.63 -1.98
C ALA A 42 15.75 -4.14 -0.73
N VAL A 43 15.42 -2.85 -0.69
CA VAL A 43 14.63 -2.23 0.36
C VAL A 43 13.45 -1.52 -0.28
N LEU A 44 12.23 -1.93 0.06
CA LEU A 44 11.03 -1.15 -0.22
C LEU A 44 10.88 -0.10 0.87
N ALA A 45 11.02 1.17 0.49
CA ALA A 45 10.95 2.30 1.39
C ALA A 45 9.70 3.16 1.10
N PRO A 46 8.87 3.45 2.12
CA PRO A 46 7.75 4.36 1.98
C PRO A 46 8.24 5.81 1.84
N LEU A 47 7.58 6.57 0.96
CA LEU A 47 7.77 8.01 0.78
C LEU A 47 6.57 8.79 1.33
N ALA A 48 5.37 8.22 1.22
CA ALA A 48 4.14 8.78 1.77
C ALA A 48 3.14 7.66 2.05
N GLU A 49 2.38 7.77 3.13
CA GLU A 49 1.24 6.89 3.42
C GLU A 49 0.13 7.77 4.01
N THR A 50 -0.94 8.00 3.25
CA THR A 50 -2.07 8.80 3.73
C THR A 50 -3.39 8.08 3.51
N ARG A 51 -4.30 8.28 4.46
CA ARG A 51 -5.69 7.83 4.41
C ARG A 51 -6.57 9.02 4.75
N GLU A 52 -7.47 9.36 3.85
CA GLU A 52 -8.31 10.55 3.92
C GLU A 52 -9.77 10.16 3.73
N LYS A 53 -10.67 10.83 4.45
CA LYS A 53 -12.12 10.76 4.26
C LYS A 53 -12.61 12.16 3.94
N ILE A 54 -13.07 12.36 2.71
CA ILE A 54 -13.39 13.67 2.13
C ILE A 54 -14.90 13.75 1.94
N ILE A 55 -15.54 14.87 2.34
CA ILE A 55 -16.95 15.09 2.03
C ILE A 55 -17.08 15.34 0.52
N LEU A 56 -17.85 14.50 -0.16
CA LEU A 56 -18.08 14.62 -1.60
C LEU A 56 -19.37 15.39 -1.90
N SER A 57 -20.42 15.17 -1.10
CA SER A 57 -21.71 15.85 -1.31
C SER A 57 -22.48 16.08 0.00
N LEU A 58 -23.32 17.13 -0.03
CA LEU A 58 -24.26 17.51 1.04
C LEU A 58 -25.68 17.56 0.48
N ASN A 59 -26.69 17.32 1.32
CA ASN A 59 -28.09 17.56 0.96
C ASN A 59 -28.49 19.03 1.15
N ALA A 60 -29.73 19.40 0.79
CA ALA A 60 -30.25 20.76 0.90
C ALA A 60 -30.25 21.33 2.34
N ALA A 61 -30.18 20.48 3.36
CA ALA A 61 -30.08 20.86 4.76
C ALA A 61 -28.63 20.88 5.28
N GLY A 62 -27.63 20.72 4.41
CA GLY A 62 -26.21 20.73 4.76
C GLY A 62 -25.67 19.43 5.37
N ARG A 63 -26.45 18.34 5.41
CA ARG A 63 -25.98 17.05 5.95
C ARG A 63 -25.24 16.25 4.88
N VAL A 64 -24.18 15.55 5.28
CA VAL A 64 -23.36 14.74 4.38
C VAL A 64 -24.17 13.61 3.76
N ARG A 65 -23.97 13.38 2.46
CA ARG A 65 -24.61 12.29 1.71
C ARG A 65 -23.59 11.29 1.19
N GLU A 66 -22.43 11.78 0.78
CA GLU A 66 -21.35 10.95 0.26
C GLU A 66 -20.02 11.38 0.83
N TYR A 67 -19.19 10.38 1.12
CA TYR A 67 -17.77 10.56 1.37
C TYR A 67 -16.97 9.93 0.25
N GLN A 68 -15.81 10.50 -0.06
CA GLN A 68 -14.75 9.82 -0.79
C GLN A 68 -13.69 9.36 0.20
N LEU A 69 -13.47 8.05 0.25
CA LEU A 69 -12.32 7.45 0.91
C LEU A 69 -11.14 7.48 -0.06
N LYS A 70 -10.00 7.94 0.40
CA LYS A 70 -8.78 8.04 -0.41
C LYS A 70 -7.59 7.47 0.35
N GLN A 71 -6.90 6.51 -0.26
CA GLN A 71 -5.61 5.99 0.21
C GLN A 71 -4.53 6.36 -0.78
N ARG A 72 -3.40 6.86 -0.29
CA ARG A 72 -2.21 7.18 -1.09
C ARG A 72 -1.02 6.48 -0.47
N PHE A 73 -0.23 5.84 -1.32
CA PHE A 73 1.05 5.27 -0.94
C PHE A 73 2.12 5.62 -1.96
N GLY A 74 3.05 6.45 -1.55
CA GLY A 74 4.29 6.73 -2.27
C GLY A 74 5.38 5.79 -1.77
N PHE A 75 6.17 5.23 -2.68
CA PHE A 75 7.29 4.36 -2.33
C PHE A 75 8.37 4.38 -3.41
N HIS A 76 9.54 3.88 -3.07
CA HIS A 76 10.57 3.46 -4.01
C HIS A 76 11.19 2.14 -3.54
N VAL A 77 11.98 1.51 -4.40
CA VAL A 77 12.77 0.33 -4.03
C VAL A 77 14.22 0.58 -4.39
N HIS A 78 15.13 0.45 -3.44
CA HIS A 78 16.56 0.71 -3.64
C HIS A 78 17.43 -0.48 -3.20
N ASP A 79 18.65 -0.55 -3.71
CA ASP A 79 19.63 -1.62 -3.44
C ASP A 79 20.44 -1.43 -2.14
N GLY A 80 20.06 -0.44 -1.32
CA GLY A 80 20.82 -0.02 -0.14
C GLY A 80 22.15 0.70 -0.42
N LYS A 81 22.56 0.83 -1.69
CA LYS A 81 23.82 1.46 -2.15
C LYS A 81 23.58 2.76 -2.91
N GLY A 82 22.33 3.24 -2.94
CA GLY A 82 21.93 4.49 -3.57
C GLY A 82 21.37 4.33 -4.98
N THR A 83 21.14 3.10 -5.47
CA THR A 83 20.49 2.86 -6.77
C THR A 83 19.04 2.46 -6.56
N ASP A 84 18.12 3.17 -7.22
CA ASP A 84 16.72 2.75 -7.29
C ASP A 84 16.54 1.60 -8.28
N ILE A 85 16.03 0.48 -7.77
CA ILE A 85 15.53 -0.67 -8.54
C ILE A 85 14.12 -0.36 -9.07
N VAL A 86 13.31 0.30 -8.24
CA VAL A 86 12.01 0.87 -8.62
C VAL A 86 12.08 2.36 -8.27
N ALA A 87 12.05 3.20 -9.31
CA ALA A 87 12.00 4.64 -9.12
C ALA A 87 10.80 5.07 -8.26
N PRO A 88 10.88 6.22 -7.57
CA PRO A 88 9.77 6.78 -6.81
C PRO A 88 8.45 6.74 -7.58
N ALA A 89 7.46 6.10 -6.99
CA ALA A 89 6.15 5.92 -7.58
C ALA A 89 5.05 6.09 -6.53
N GLU A 90 3.90 6.56 -6.98
CA GLU A 90 2.71 6.76 -6.14
C GLU A 90 1.57 5.86 -6.61
N ILE A 91 0.77 5.37 -5.67
CA ILE A 91 -0.51 4.70 -5.92
C ILE A 91 -1.57 5.47 -5.14
N VAL A 92 -2.66 5.80 -5.82
CA VAL A 92 -3.84 6.41 -5.20
C VAL A 92 -5.03 5.52 -5.47
N ILE A 93 -5.75 5.15 -4.41
CA ILE A 93 -6.99 4.38 -4.46
C ILE A 93 -8.10 5.24 -3.89
N THR A 94 -9.20 5.38 -4.63
CA THR A 94 -10.39 6.10 -4.19
C THR A 94 -11.62 5.21 -4.24
N ARG A 95 -12.52 5.40 -3.27
CA ARG A 95 -13.85 4.77 -3.21
C ARG A 95 -14.85 5.78 -2.70
N ASP A 96 -15.94 5.98 -3.44
CA ASP A 96 -17.04 6.82 -3.01
C ASP A 96 -18.04 5.96 -2.24
N ILE A 97 -18.52 6.46 -1.11
CA ILE A 97 -19.43 5.75 -0.20
C ILE A 97 -20.63 6.63 0.13
N THR A 98 -21.78 6.00 0.32
CA THR A 98 -22.98 6.68 0.79
C THR A 98 -23.04 6.71 2.30
N PHE A 99 -23.57 7.80 2.84
CA PHE A 99 -23.72 8.01 4.27
C PHE A 99 -25.17 8.25 4.68
N ASN A 100 -25.54 7.67 5.82
CA ASN A 100 -26.82 7.86 6.47
C ASN A 100 -26.63 7.85 8.00
N ASP A 101 -26.89 8.98 8.64
CA ASP A 101 -26.78 9.13 10.10
C ASP A 101 -27.69 8.16 10.87
N ALA A 102 -28.82 7.75 10.28
CA ALA A 102 -29.76 6.82 10.91
C ALA A 102 -29.18 5.40 11.08
N ASP A 103 -28.18 5.03 10.28
CA ASP A 103 -27.59 3.68 10.22
C ASP A 103 -26.09 3.70 10.54
N ILE A 104 -25.64 4.61 11.42
CA ILE A 104 -24.22 4.93 11.62
C ILE A 104 -23.35 3.70 11.92
N LEU A 105 -23.78 2.79 12.79
CA LEU A 105 -23.02 1.57 13.14
C LEU A 105 -22.85 0.63 11.94
N ALA A 106 -23.88 0.48 11.12
CA ALA A 106 -23.81 -0.34 9.91
C ALA A 106 -22.85 0.29 8.89
N LYS A 107 -22.88 1.63 8.78
CA LYS A 107 -21.98 2.38 7.90
C LYS A 107 -20.51 2.33 8.33
N GLU A 108 -20.23 2.30 9.63
CA GLU A 108 -18.86 2.11 10.15
C GLU A 108 -18.30 0.72 9.82
N ALA A 109 -19.14 -0.32 9.92
CA ALA A 109 -18.75 -1.68 9.55
C ALA A 109 -18.50 -1.80 8.04
N GLU A 110 -19.39 -1.23 7.22
CA GLU A 110 -19.23 -1.16 5.75
C GLU A 110 -17.94 -0.43 5.37
N GLU A 111 -17.70 0.75 5.95
CA GLU A 111 -16.49 1.54 5.72
C GLU A 111 -15.21 0.76 6.07
N THR A 112 -15.22 -0.01 7.16
CA THR A 112 -14.10 -0.87 7.55
C THR A 112 -13.80 -1.94 6.49
N LEU A 113 -14.83 -2.58 5.93
CA LEU A 113 -14.67 -3.56 4.85
C LEU A 113 -14.12 -2.90 3.59
N ILE A 114 -14.64 -1.72 3.22
CA ILE A 114 -14.17 -0.98 2.05
C ILE A 114 -12.70 -0.61 2.20
N TYR A 115 -12.25 -0.15 3.38
CA TYR A 115 -10.84 0.14 3.60
C TYR A 115 -9.94 -1.08 3.51
N ARG A 116 -10.41 -2.25 3.98
CA ARG A 116 -9.68 -3.51 3.84
C ARG A 116 -9.54 -3.89 2.37
N ASP A 117 -10.58 -3.71 1.57
CA ASP A 117 -10.54 -3.97 0.13
C ASP A 117 -9.61 -2.99 -0.59
N MET A 118 -9.67 -1.69 -0.26
CA MET A 118 -8.74 -0.68 -0.78
C MET A 118 -7.28 -1.03 -0.45
N GLN A 119 -7.00 -1.50 0.77
CA GLN A 119 -5.66 -1.92 1.17
C GLN A 119 -5.20 -3.16 0.38
N ASN A 120 -6.09 -4.13 0.15
CA ASN A 120 -5.78 -5.29 -0.69
C ASN A 120 -5.46 -4.86 -2.13
N ASP A 121 -6.25 -3.97 -2.71
CA ASP A 121 -6.01 -3.41 -4.04
C ASP A 121 -4.63 -2.74 -4.11
N LEU A 122 -4.32 -1.89 -3.13
CA LEU A 122 -3.03 -1.21 -3.01
C LEU A 122 -1.87 -2.21 -2.98
N VAL A 123 -1.95 -3.25 -2.14
CA VAL A 123 -0.94 -4.30 -2.06
C VAL A 123 -0.74 -4.98 -3.42
N GLN A 124 -1.82 -5.33 -4.12
CA GLN A 124 -1.72 -5.96 -5.43
C GLN A 124 -1.07 -5.04 -6.47
N GLN A 125 -1.33 -3.73 -6.42
CA GLN A 125 -0.66 -2.77 -7.30
C GLN A 125 0.84 -2.68 -7.01
N ILE A 126 1.22 -2.65 -5.73
CA ILE A 126 2.63 -2.64 -5.31
C ILE A 126 3.33 -3.91 -5.81
N LEU A 127 2.75 -5.09 -5.57
CA LEU A 127 3.31 -6.36 -6.03
C LEU A 127 3.56 -6.38 -7.54
N ARG A 128 2.61 -5.91 -8.35
CA ARG A 128 2.77 -5.81 -9.80
C ARG A 128 3.96 -4.93 -10.19
N ARG A 129 4.15 -3.80 -9.50
CA ARG A 129 5.31 -2.92 -9.73
C ARG A 129 6.63 -3.57 -9.31
N LEU A 130 6.65 -4.29 -8.18
CA LEU A 130 7.83 -5.05 -7.74
C LEU A 130 8.20 -6.17 -8.72
N GLN A 131 7.20 -6.86 -9.29
CA GLN A 131 7.41 -7.93 -10.27
C GLN A 131 7.85 -7.39 -11.63
N ALA A 132 7.34 -6.24 -12.05
CA ALA A 132 7.72 -5.57 -13.29
C ALA A 132 9.06 -4.83 -13.21
N ALA A 133 9.62 -4.69 -12.01
CA ALA A 133 10.94 -4.11 -11.83
C ALA A 133 11.95 -4.88 -12.68
N LYS A 134 12.80 -4.15 -13.39
CA LYS A 134 13.92 -4.78 -14.09
C LYS A 134 14.91 -5.21 -13.02
N ALA A 135 15.44 -6.42 -13.13
CA ALA A 135 16.61 -6.80 -12.33
C ALA A 135 17.69 -5.74 -12.55
N VAL A 136 18.06 -5.02 -11.50
CA VAL A 136 19.30 -4.25 -11.53
C VAL A 136 20.38 -5.31 -11.66
N ALA A 137 21.01 -5.36 -12.83
CA ALA A 137 22.02 -6.35 -13.15
C ALA A 137 23.02 -6.40 -11.99
N ALA A 138 23.15 -7.57 -11.37
CA ALA A 138 24.24 -7.85 -10.46
C ALA A 138 25.53 -7.63 -11.24
N LYS A 139 26.20 -6.49 -11.03
CA LYS A 139 27.58 -6.33 -11.47
C LYS A 139 28.39 -7.27 -10.60
N GLY A 140 28.92 -8.32 -11.23
CA GLY A 140 29.82 -9.30 -10.64
C GLY A 140 31.17 -8.73 -10.27
#